data_AF-A0A914NPM0-F1
#
_entry.id   AF-A0A914NPM0-F1
#
_cell.length_a   1.000
_cell.length_b   1.000
_cell.length_c   1.000
_cell.angle_alpha   90.00
_cell.angle_beta   90.00
_cell.angle_gamma   90.00
#
_symmetry.space_group_name_H-M   'P 1'
#
loop_
_entity.id
_entity.type
_entity.pdbx_description
1 polymer ?
#
loop_
_entity_poly.entity_id
_entity_poly.type
_entity_poly.pdbx_seq_one_letter_code
_entity_poly.pdbx_strand_id
1 'polypeptide(L)'
;SLCYHVGVRESMGQTYNIIIMCCSPPDIPDDQKCEMQIEALKRTLTQCSLIVYFLAKEDGGSTLPPVLLSADRSSKLGCFERHELKYQKMLKKGRSDSFGTFADRIKQVLNNVTIEANAHAREKFLSDLRKVRDIDSHREQCKFLERMRTRLDNPDVLSVDTVHQFLLCLRDTQDYDGIIGMIDDLERIDQKQITHAQAVRFLYAFALNRRNKNGDRDKALTTVEQIMDSSGNQMVSPDVICLAGRVYKDKFISSGYEDKQALDKAIEWYRKAFNLSPLEYSGINLTTMLRARGETFENSPELQQIGLVLNSLLGRKGALANLTDYWDVATFFEVSVLAEDYNKACQAAEKMAMLKPPVWFLKSTMENIKLINRCTATLQLSPVERDKKTFLFWTEFFMEAIDSQKPPINQSKKRENVDTDDNEEEDDDEATEEELVSTSTRFPVLIQELNKTLTPSYLNVNRDNIILYHVLKESQKKREDLNLSDGVHRWEFKANNIKAVSASKRDDRSMFLYVYENSDDFNLTFPSAIHCQRMITQILAMDGGAERNILASVETDSLKFEYEVDSNRERIVLGRGTYGI
;
A
#
# COMPACT_ATOMS: atom_id res chain seq x y z
N SER A 1 17.57 50.37 -2.43
CA SER A 1 16.32 50.36 -1.64
C SER A 1 15.40 49.22 -2.06
N LEU A 2 14.96 49.10 -3.33
CA LEU A 2 14.01 48.05 -3.75
C LEU A 2 14.44 46.60 -3.48
N CYS A 3 15.64 46.17 -3.91
CA CYS A 3 16.11 44.80 -3.69
C CYS A 3 16.21 44.43 -2.20
N TYR A 4 16.52 45.40 -1.35
CA TYR A 4 16.52 45.21 0.11
C TYR A 4 15.10 44.91 0.62
N HIS A 5 14.09 45.67 0.19
CA HIS A 5 12.70 45.41 0.56
C HIS A 5 12.19 44.07 0.05
N VAL A 6 12.57 43.65 -1.16
CA VAL A 6 12.25 42.31 -1.68
C VAL A 6 12.90 41.24 -0.81
N GLY A 7 14.19 41.37 -0.49
CA GLY A 7 14.88 40.41 0.39
C GLY A 7 14.30 40.33 1.80
N VAL A 8 13.84 41.45 2.38
CA VAL A 8 13.13 41.46 3.69
C VAL A 8 11.78 40.75 3.60
N ARG A 9 11.05 40.90 2.50
CA ARG A 9 9.77 40.19 2.30
C ARG A 9 10.00 38.69 2.13
N GLU A 10 10.99 38.31 1.33
CA GLU A 10 11.37 36.91 1.13
C GLU A 10 11.81 36.25 2.44
N SER A 11 12.55 36.95 3.32
CA SER A 11 12.93 36.42 4.64
C SER A 11 11.75 36.24 5.59
N MET A 12 10.65 36.97 5.38
CA MET A 12 9.37 36.77 6.08
C MET A 12 8.48 35.71 5.41
N GLY A 13 8.99 34.96 4.43
CA GLY A 13 8.24 33.91 3.71
C GLY A 13 7.26 34.44 2.65
N GLN A 14 7.33 35.74 2.31
CA GLN A 14 6.53 36.32 1.24
C GLN A 14 7.25 36.18 -0.09
N THR A 15 7.11 35.01 -0.72
CA THR A 15 7.81 34.62 -1.95
C THR A 15 7.16 35.19 -3.22
N TYR A 16 5.87 35.52 -3.18
CA TYR A 16 5.13 36.08 -4.31
C TYR A 16 5.17 37.60 -4.31
N ASN A 17 6.18 38.17 -4.98
CA ASN A 17 6.36 39.62 -5.08
C ASN A 17 6.00 40.12 -6.49
N ILE A 18 5.10 41.10 -6.55
CA ILE A 18 4.69 41.80 -7.78
C ILE A 18 5.22 43.22 -7.72
N ILE A 19 5.98 43.62 -8.74
CA ILE A 19 6.51 44.97 -8.91
C ILE A 19 5.60 45.71 -9.88
N ILE A 20 5.06 46.84 -9.45
CA ILE A 20 4.19 47.69 -10.28
C ILE A 20 4.90 49.02 -10.49
N MET A 21 5.12 49.40 -11.75
CA MET A 21 5.82 50.63 -12.12
C MET A 21 4.97 51.49 -13.06
N CYS A 22 4.80 52.76 -12.71
CA CYS A 22 4.17 53.76 -13.57
C CYS A 22 5.21 54.36 -14.51
N CYS A 23 4.93 54.39 -15.81
CA CYS A 23 5.58 55.25 -16.77
C CYS A 23 4.69 56.49 -16.97
N SER A 24 5.14 57.66 -16.48
CA SER A 24 4.42 58.92 -16.69
C SER A 24 4.62 59.43 -18.13
N PRO A 25 3.61 60.07 -18.76
CA PRO A 25 3.78 60.75 -20.05
C PRO A 25 4.76 61.94 -19.98
N PRO A 26 5.26 62.43 -21.13
CA PRO A 26 6.52 63.14 -21.25
C PRO A 26 6.38 64.63 -20.93
N ASP A 27 6.44 65.00 -19.66
CA ASP A 27 6.82 66.37 -19.28
C ASP A 27 8.30 66.44 -18.84
N ILE A 28 9.06 65.36 -19.04
CA ILE A 28 10.49 65.25 -18.74
C ILE A 28 11.21 64.55 -19.92
N PRO A 29 12.30 65.10 -20.46
CA PRO A 29 13.03 64.55 -21.63
C PRO A 29 13.85 63.27 -21.34
N ASP A 30 13.50 62.49 -20.31
CA ASP A 30 14.30 61.36 -19.77
C ASP A 30 13.74 59.98 -20.17
N ASP A 31 13.12 59.84 -21.34
CA ASP A 31 12.56 58.57 -21.84
C ASP A 31 13.59 57.42 -21.80
N GLN A 32 14.86 57.72 -22.07
CA GLN A 32 15.96 56.75 -22.03
C GLN A 32 16.24 56.21 -20.62
N LYS A 33 16.00 57.02 -19.58
CA LYS A 33 16.24 56.65 -18.17
C LYS A 33 15.18 55.70 -17.65
N CYS A 34 13.92 55.92 -17.99
CA CYS A 34 12.81 55.01 -17.69
C CYS A 34 13.01 53.64 -18.35
N GLU A 35 13.43 53.62 -19.63
CA GLU A 35 13.72 52.38 -20.34
C GLU A 35 14.88 51.62 -19.70
N MET A 36 15.97 52.30 -19.35
CA MET A 36 17.09 51.70 -18.62
C MET A 36 16.69 51.14 -17.26
N GLN A 37 15.82 51.82 -16.51
CA GLN A 37 15.32 51.33 -15.22
C GLN A 37 14.47 50.07 -15.36
N ILE A 38 13.58 50.03 -16.36
CA ILE A 38 12.76 48.85 -16.64
C ILE A 38 13.64 47.67 -17.04
N GLU A 39 14.61 47.89 -17.92
CA GLU A 39 15.53 46.84 -18.36
C GLU A 39 16.43 46.34 -17.22
N ALA A 40 16.87 47.24 -16.33
CA ALA A 40 17.57 46.86 -15.10
C ALA A 40 16.70 46.00 -14.18
N LEU A 41 15.44 46.39 -13.93
CA LEU A 41 14.49 45.60 -13.13
C LEU A 41 14.25 44.21 -13.75
N LYS A 42 14.09 44.13 -15.07
CA LYS A 42 13.92 42.86 -15.81
C LYS A 42 15.11 41.92 -15.63
N ARG A 43 16.34 42.44 -15.47
CA ARG A 43 17.56 41.66 -15.29
C ARG A 43 17.86 41.32 -13.83
N THR A 44 17.59 42.24 -12.90
CA THR A 44 17.96 42.08 -11.49
C THR A 44 16.92 41.31 -10.68
N LEU A 45 15.64 41.41 -11.02
CA LEU A 45 14.54 40.81 -10.26
C LEU A 45 13.77 39.82 -11.12
N THR A 46 14.48 38.79 -11.60
CA THR A 46 13.91 37.87 -12.58
C THR A 46 12.82 36.98 -12.02
N GLN A 47 12.86 36.69 -10.72
CA GLN A 47 11.87 35.92 -10.00
C GLN A 47 10.56 36.69 -9.73
N CYS A 48 10.54 38.02 -9.86
CA CYS A 48 9.34 38.82 -9.60
C CYS A 48 8.52 39.07 -10.86
N SER A 49 7.20 39.14 -10.71
CA SER A 49 6.31 39.61 -11.78
C SER A 49 6.41 41.14 -11.88
N LEU A 50 6.67 41.68 -13.08
CA LEU A 50 6.78 43.11 -13.33
C LEU A 50 5.60 43.59 -14.19
N ILE A 51 4.83 44.55 -13.67
CA ILE A 51 3.75 45.22 -14.39
C ILE A 51 4.14 46.67 -14.62
N VAL A 52 4.39 47.02 -15.88
CA VAL A 52 4.59 48.42 -16.29
C VAL A 52 3.26 48.94 -16.82
N TYR A 53 2.85 50.13 -16.37
CA TYR A 53 1.60 50.76 -16.80
C TYR A 53 1.76 52.25 -17.13
N PHE A 54 0.91 52.76 -18.02
CA PHE A 54 0.90 54.17 -18.42
C PHE A 54 -0.52 54.63 -18.78
N LEU A 55 -0.76 55.94 -18.74
CA LEU A 55 -2.03 56.57 -19.10
C LEU A 55 -2.04 56.92 -20.60
N ALA A 56 -3.07 56.47 -21.34
CA ALA A 56 -3.32 56.95 -22.69
C ALA A 56 -3.98 58.34 -22.65
N LYS A 57 -3.50 59.29 -23.45
CA LYS A 57 -4.06 60.64 -23.63
C LYS A 57 -5.21 60.62 -24.64
N GLU A 58 -6.09 61.62 -24.54
CA GLU A 58 -7.12 61.89 -25.54
C GLU A 58 -6.47 62.47 -26.81
N ASP A 59 -6.63 61.80 -27.95
CA ASP A 59 -6.53 62.50 -29.24
C ASP A 59 -7.73 63.45 -29.29
N GLY A 60 -7.49 64.73 -29.65
CA GLY A 60 -8.44 65.86 -29.61
C GLY A 60 -9.68 65.76 -30.52
N GLY A 61 -10.39 64.63 -30.46
CA GLY A 61 -11.61 64.31 -31.18
C GLY A 61 -12.28 62.98 -30.77
N SER A 62 -11.74 62.22 -29.80
CA SER A 62 -12.37 60.97 -29.33
C SER A 62 -13.02 61.12 -27.94
N THR A 63 -14.30 60.75 -27.81
CA THR A 63 -15.10 60.77 -26.57
C THR A 63 -14.85 59.58 -25.62
N LEU A 64 -13.70 58.92 -25.74
CA LEU A 64 -13.39 57.73 -24.93
C LEU A 64 -12.73 58.13 -23.59
N PRO A 65 -13.14 57.53 -22.46
CA PRO A 65 -12.53 57.81 -21.16
C PRO A 65 -11.06 57.38 -21.14
N PRO A 66 -10.20 58.04 -20.34
CA PRO A 66 -8.80 57.66 -20.21
C PRO A 66 -8.64 56.21 -19.72
N VAL A 67 -7.82 55.42 -20.42
CA VAL A 67 -7.58 54.00 -20.10
C VAL A 67 -6.12 53.78 -19.70
N LEU A 68 -5.91 53.00 -18.62
CA LEU A 68 -4.59 52.54 -18.20
C LEU A 68 -4.17 51.30 -19.01
N LEU A 69 -3.04 51.42 -19.69
CA LEU A 69 -2.46 50.37 -20.51
C LEU A 69 -1.26 49.74 -19.81
N SER A 70 -1.00 48.46 -20.12
CA SER A 70 0.14 47.73 -19.57
C SER A 70 0.90 46.95 -20.62
N ALA A 71 2.23 46.99 -20.50
CA ALA A 71 3.17 46.23 -21.32
C ALA A 71 3.67 44.98 -20.58
N ASP A 72 3.83 43.87 -21.29
CA ASP A 72 4.44 42.66 -20.74
C ASP A 72 5.97 42.79 -20.63
N ARG A 73 6.60 41.96 -19.79
CA ARG A 73 8.04 41.85 -19.61
C ARG A 73 8.80 41.56 -20.91
N SER A 74 8.19 40.82 -21.84
CA SER A 74 8.75 40.54 -23.17
C SER A 74 8.68 41.73 -24.15
N SER A 75 7.93 42.78 -23.81
CA SER A 75 7.74 43.94 -24.67
C SER A 75 9.01 44.78 -24.73
N LYS A 76 9.46 45.10 -25.94
CA LYS A 76 10.42 46.19 -26.19
C LYS A 76 9.68 47.51 -26.02
N LEU A 77 9.94 48.21 -24.91
CA LEU A 77 9.43 49.57 -24.73
C LEU A 77 10.35 50.51 -25.52
N GLY A 78 9.86 51.08 -26.62
CA GLY A 78 10.51 52.20 -27.31
C GLY A 78 9.63 53.44 -27.22
N CYS A 79 10.16 54.61 -27.58
CA CYS A 79 9.52 55.94 -27.53
C CYS A 79 7.98 55.94 -27.41
N PHE A 80 7.48 56.41 -26.27
CA PHE A 80 6.10 56.28 -25.78
C PHE A 80 5.05 56.87 -26.74
N GLU A 81 5.42 57.83 -27.59
CA GLU A 81 4.56 58.43 -28.63
C GLU A 81 4.10 57.42 -29.70
N ARG A 82 4.87 56.36 -30.00
CA ARG A 82 4.44 55.32 -30.95
C ARG A 82 3.40 54.36 -30.37
N HIS A 83 3.23 54.34 -29.04
CA HIS A 83 2.42 53.33 -28.35
C HIS A 83 0.93 53.69 -28.27
N GLU A 84 0.61 54.98 -28.20
CA GLU A 84 -0.75 55.53 -28.31
C GLU A 84 -1.38 55.19 -29.68
N LEU A 85 -0.61 55.43 -30.75
CA LEU A 85 -0.99 55.09 -32.12
C LEU A 85 -1.13 53.57 -32.35
N LYS A 86 -0.37 52.75 -31.61
CA LYS A 86 -0.45 51.29 -31.64
C LYS A 86 -1.69 50.79 -30.90
N TYR A 87 -2.04 51.39 -29.77
CA TYR A 87 -3.25 51.07 -29.01
C TYR A 87 -4.53 51.38 -29.80
N GLN A 88 -4.59 52.54 -30.45
CA GLN A 88 -5.70 52.88 -31.35
C GLN A 88 -5.81 51.91 -32.54
N LYS A 89 -4.67 51.41 -33.07
CA LYS A 89 -4.65 50.33 -34.08
C LYS A 89 -5.06 48.96 -33.51
N MET A 90 -4.83 48.68 -32.23
CA MET A 90 -5.23 47.43 -31.57
C MET A 90 -6.74 47.35 -31.33
N LEU A 91 -7.39 48.46 -30.95
CA LEU A 91 -8.85 48.58 -30.87
C LEU A 91 -9.55 48.18 -32.19
N LYS A 92 -8.88 48.42 -33.34
CA LYS A 92 -9.39 48.11 -34.67
C LYS A 92 -9.08 46.69 -35.18
N LYS A 93 -8.15 45.95 -34.56
CA LYS A 93 -7.65 44.66 -35.10
C LYS A 93 -7.82 43.42 -34.23
N GLY A 94 -8.26 43.57 -32.97
CA GLY A 94 -8.48 42.43 -32.08
C GLY A 94 -7.17 41.75 -31.66
N ARG A 95 -6.80 41.94 -30.38
CA ARG A 95 -5.79 41.24 -29.58
C ARG A 95 -4.41 40.97 -30.23
N SER A 96 -3.39 41.68 -29.72
CA SER A 96 -1.98 41.27 -29.77
C SER A 96 -1.52 40.93 -28.34
N ASP A 97 -0.86 39.80 -28.14
CA ASP A 97 -0.42 39.27 -26.82
C ASP A 97 0.53 40.19 -26.03
N SER A 98 1.11 41.20 -26.67
CA SER A 98 2.13 42.08 -26.05
C SER A 98 1.57 43.22 -25.20
N PHE A 99 0.35 43.71 -25.48
CA PHE A 99 -0.24 44.88 -24.83
C PHE A 99 -1.70 44.64 -24.44
N GLY A 100 -2.09 45.02 -23.22
CA GLY A 100 -3.44 44.85 -22.68
C GLY A 100 -3.81 45.97 -21.69
N THR A 101 -5.03 45.93 -21.13
CA THR A 101 -5.38 46.88 -20.05
C THR A 101 -4.60 46.52 -18.79
N PHE A 102 -4.32 47.53 -17.96
CA PHE A 102 -3.70 47.30 -16.66
C PHE A 102 -4.54 46.37 -15.77
N ALA A 103 -5.88 46.50 -15.83
CA ALA A 103 -6.81 45.65 -15.09
C ALA A 103 -6.71 44.19 -15.50
N ASP A 104 -6.65 43.90 -16.81
CA ASP A 104 -6.50 42.52 -17.31
C ASP A 104 -5.15 41.93 -16.91
N ARG A 105 -4.08 42.74 -16.96
CA ARG A 105 -2.74 42.29 -16.58
C ARG A 105 -2.64 41.95 -15.10
N ILE A 106 -3.19 42.80 -14.22
CA ILE A 106 -3.24 42.52 -12.78
C ILE A 106 -4.02 41.23 -12.52
N LYS A 107 -5.20 41.06 -13.15
CA LYS A 107 -5.98 39.82 -13.00
C LYS A 107 -5.17 38.60 -13.42
N GLN A 108 -4.45 38.68 -14.55
CA GLN A 108 -3.60 37.58 -15.03
C GLN A 108 -2.48 37.24 -14.05
N VAL A 109 -1.74 38.23 -13.55
CA VAL A 109 -0.62 38.02 -12.62
C VAL A 109 -1.12 37.46 -11.28
N LEU A 110 -2.21 38.01 -10.74
CA LEU A 110 -2.81 37.49 -9.50
C LEU A 110 -3.32 36.05 -9.66
N ASN A 111 -3.96 35.74 -10.79
CA ASN A 111 -4.41 34.37 -11.08
C ASN A 111 -3.23 33.39 -11.13
N ASN A 112 -2.10 33.77 -11.72
CA ASN A 112 -0.90 32.92 -11.77
C ASN A 112 -0.34 32.65 -10.38
N VAL A 113 -0.27 33.67 -9.52
CA VAL A 113 0.15 33.51 -8.12
C VAL A 113 -0.76 32.53 -7.37
N THR A 114 -2.08 32.64 -7.56
CA THR A 114 -3.04 31.70 -6.96
C THR A 114 -2.82 30.27 -7.47
N ILE A 115 -2.56 30.08 -8.77
CA ILE A 115 -2.28 28.76 -9.34
C ILE A 115 -1.02 28.13 -8.72
N GLU A 116 0.06 28.89 -8.62
CA GLU A 116 1.32 28.42 -8.02
C GLU A 116 1.17 28.12 -6.52
N ALA A 117 0.50 28.99 -5.77
CA ALA A 117 0.24 28.77 -4.35
C ALA A 117 -0.59 27.50 -4.12
N ASN A 118 -1.62 27.29 -4.94
CA ASN A 118 -2.48 26.10 -4.86
C ASN A 118 -1.73 24.84 -5.26
N ALA A 119 -0.86 24.90 -6.27
CA ALA A 119 0.02 23.79 -6.63
C ALA A 119 0.96 23.42 -5.48
N HIS A 120 1.56 24.41 -4.81
CA HIS A 120 2.43 24.17 -3.66
C HIS A 120 1.67 23.55 -2.47
N ALA A 121 0.45 24.04 -2.18
CA ALA A 121 -0.39 23.49 -1.13
C ALA A 121 -0.76 22.01 -1.39
N ARG A 122 -1.09 21.67 -2.65
CA ARG A 122 -1.37 20.29 -3.08
C ARG A 122 -0.14 19.40 -2.97
N GLU A 123 1.02 19.84 -3.47
CA GLU A 123 2.26 19.07 -3.37
C GLU A 123 2.65 18.80 -1.92
N LYS A 124 2.51 19.81 -1.04
CA LYS A 124 2.76 19.64 0.39
C LYS A 124 1.82 18.62 1.02
N PHE A 125 0.52 18.65 0.66
CA PHE A 125 -0.44 17.64 1.11
C PHE A 125 -0.04 16.23 0.66
N LEU A 126 0.30 16.05 -0.62
CA LEU A 126 0.70 14.75 -1.16
C LEU A 126 2.03 14.24 -0.58
N SER A 127 2.99 15.13 -0.35
CA SER A 127 4.24 14.82 0.33
C SER A 127 4.02 14.35 1.77
N ASP A 128 3.17 15.04 2.52
CA ASP A 128 2.83 14.63 3.88
C ASP A 128 2.02 13.33 3.90
N LEU A 129 1.12 13.12 2.94
CA LEU A 129 0.31 11.91 2.85
C LEU A 129 1.16 10.65 2.63
N ARG A 130 2.26 10.75 1.87
CA ARG A 130 3.19 9.64 1.66
C ARG A 130 3.80 9.09 2.96
N LYS A 131 3.92 9.93 3.99
CA LYS A 131 4.48 9.55 5.30
C LYS A 131 3.63 8.54 6.06
N VAL A 132 2.38 8.29 5.63
CA VAL A 132 1.54 7.20 6.19
C VAL A 132 2.25 5.85 6.12
N ARG A 133 3.04 5.63 5.06
CA ARG A 133 3.76 4.38 4.82
C ARG A 133 4.92 4.16 5.80
N ASP A 134 5.41 5.23 6.42
CA ASP A 134 6.52 5.19 7.36
C ASP A 134 6.04 4.94 8.80
N ILE A 135 4.72 4.85 9.02
CA ILE A 135 4.12 4.60 10.33
C ILE A 135 3.90 3.09 10.49
N ASP A 136 4.59 2.46 11.43
CA ASP A 136 4.53 1.01 11.66
C ASP A 136 3.17 0.55 12.20
N SER A 137 2.56 1.38 13.07
CA SER A 137 1.31 1.03 13.75
C SER A 137 0.09 1.36 12.90
N HIS A 138 -0.70 0.34 12.56
CA HIS A 138 -1.97 0.50 11.84
C HIS A 138 -2.91 1.51 12.52
N ARG A 139 -2.99 1.49 13.85
CA ARG A 139 -3.81 2.44 14.62
C ARG A 139 -3.34 3.88 14.47
N GLU A 140 -2.03 4.09 14.36
CA GLU A 140 -1.45 5.42 14.17
C GLU A 140 -1.60 5.90 12.74
N GLN A 141 -1.55 5.00 11.75
CA GLN A 141 -1.88 5.29 10.36
C GLN A 141 -3.30 5.86 10.25
N CYS A 142 -4.30 5.21 10.85
CA CYS A 142 -5.69 5.68 10.82
C CYS A 142 -5.84 7.08 11.44
N LYS A 143 -5.25 7.30 12.62
CA LYS A 143 -5.26 8.62 13.29
C LYS A 143 -4.57 9.71 12.47
N PHE A 144 -3.50 9.37 11.76
CA PHE A 144 -2.82 10.31 10.88
C PHE A 144 -3.72 10.68 9.69
N LEU A 145 -4.40 9.69 9.08
CA LEU A 145 -5.33 9.91 7.98
C LEU A 145 -6.53 10.77 8.38
N GLU A 146 -7.06 10.60 9.59
CA GLU A 146 -8.12 11.47 10.13
C GLU A 146 -7.67 12.95 10.18
N ARG A 147 -6.43 13.23 10.61
CA ARG A 147 -5.87 14.60 10.61
C ARG A 147 -5.60 15.12 9.21
N MET A 148 -5.21 14.24 8.29
CA MET A 148 -5.01 14.62 6.89
C MET A 148 -6.34 14.97 6.21
N ARG A 149 -7.44 14.28 6.56
CA ARG A 149 -8.78 14.55 6.03
C ARG A 149 -9.20 16.00 6.23
N THR A 150 -8.98 16.59 7.40
CA THR A 150 -9.38 17.99 7.69
C THR A 150 -8.63 19.01 6.82
N ARG A 151 -7.49 18.65 6.22
CA ARG A 151 -6.77 19.52 5.28
C ARG A 151 -7.45 19.60 3.91
N LEU A 152 -8.28 18.62 3.56
CA LEU A 152 -9.07 18.61 2.33
C LEU A 152 -10.27 19.55 2.39
N ASP A 153 -10.62 20.07 3.57
CA ASP A 153 -11.61 21.14 3.72
C ASP A 153 -11.13 22.46 3.09
N ASN A 154 -9.83 22.59 2.80
CA ASN A 154 -9.27 23.71 2.07
C ASN A 154 -9.50 23.55 0.55
N PRO A 155 -10.25 24.45 -0.12
CA PRO A 155 -10.50 24.40 -1.57
C PRO A 155 -9.23 24.42 -2.43
N ASP A 156 -8.13 25.01 -1.94
CA ASP A 156 -6.87 25.06 -2.67
C ASP A 156 -6.20 23.68 -2.75
N VAL A 157 -6.45 22.82 -1.75
CA VAL A 157 -5.92 21.45 -1.68
C VAL A 157 -6.88 20.46 -2.35
N LEU A 158 -8.18 20.69 -2.25
CA LEU A 158 -9.21 19.80 -2.77
C LEU A 158 -9.15 19.69 -4.30
N SER A 159 -8.77 18.51 -4.80
CA SER A 159 -8.68 18.22 -6.23
C SER A 159 -8.91 16.73 -6.48
N VAL A 160 -9.14 16.35 -7.74
CA VAL A 160 -9.30 14.93 -8.12
C VAL A 160 -8.09 14.10 -7.70
N ASP A 161 -6.87 14.63 -7.89
CA ASP A 161 -5.63 13.93 -7.57
C ASP A 161 -5.41 13.79 -6.06
N THR A 162 -5.60 14.87 -5.28
CA THR A 162 -5.42 14.80 -3.82
C THR A 162 -6.44 13.88 -3.16
N VAL A 163 -7.69 13.91 -3.62
CA VAL A 163 -8.74 12.98 -3.18
C VAL A 163 -8.39 11.55 -3.58
N HIS A 164 -8.03 11.30 -4.84
CA HIS A 164 -7.68 9.97 -5.30
C HIS A 164 -6.52 9.35 -4.50
N GLN A 165 -5.43 10.10 -4.27
CA GLN A 165 -4.30 9.64 -3.44
C GLN A 165 -4.72 9.38 -1.99
N PHE A 166 -5.56 10.23 -1.41
CA PHE A 166 -6.07 10.03 -0.05
C PHE A 166 -6.94 8.76 0.05
N LEU A 167 -7.82 8.51 -0.93
CA LEU A 167 -8.63 7.29 -1.00
C LEU A 167 -7.77 6.02 -1.16
N LEU A 168 -6.64 6.09 -1.87
CA LEU A 168 -5.69 4.98 -1.94
C LEU A 168 -5.08 4.66 -0.57
N CYS A 169 -4.74 5.68 0.24
CA CYS A 169 -4.26 5.47 1.60
C CYS A 169 -5.34 4.87 2.53
N LEU A 170 -6.60 5.30 2.40
CA LEU A 170 -7.71 4.68 3.12
C LEU A 170 -7.92 3.22 2.68
N ARG A 171 -7.77 2.91 1.40
CA ARG A 171 -7.84 1.53 0.88
C ARG A 171 -6.74 0.66 1.48
N ASP A 172 -5.51 1.17 1.52
CA ASP A 172 -4.36 0.44 2.05
C ASP A 172 -4.50 0.16 3.56
N THR A 173 -5.19 1.06 4.28
CA THR A 173 -5.60 0.88 5.69
C THR A 173 -6.96 0.19 5.85
N GLN A 174 -7.58 -0.27 4.76
CA GLN A 174 -8.89 -0.93 4.74
C GLN A 174 -10.04 -0.12 5.40
N ASP A 175 -9.94 1.21 5.47
CA ASP A 175 -11.01 2.08 5.94
C ASP A 175 -12.04 2.34 4.83
N TYR A 176 -12.84 1.32 4.54
CA TYR A 176 -13.86 1.38 3.48
C TYR A 176 -15.02 2.32 3.84
N ASP A 177 -15.37 2.44 5.11
CA ASP A 177 -16.37 3.42 5.56
C ASP A 177 -15.87 4.86 5.38
N GLY A 178 -14.58 5.12 5.64
CA GLY A 178 -13.94 6.41 5.35
C GLY A 178 -13.99 6.78 3.87
N ILE A 179 -13.71 5.84 2.96
CA ILE A 179 -13.81 6.07 1.50
C ILE A 179 -15.23 6.45 1.11
N ILE A 180 -16.21 5.64 1.54
CA ILE A 180 -17.62 5.84 1.16
C ILE A 180 -18.14 7.16 1.75
N GLY A 181 -17.88 7.40 3.04
CA GLY A 181 -18.32 8.61 3.71
C GLY A 181 -17.73 9.88 3.09
N MET A 182 -16.45 9.85 2.70
CA MET A 182 -15.81 10.98 2.03
C MET A 182 -16.45 11.29 0.67
N ILE A 183 -16.72 10.27 -0.14
CA ILE A 183 -17.31 10.47 -1.47
C ILE A 183 -18.77 10.93 -1.34
N ASP A 184 -19.52 10.37 -0.39
CA ASP A 184 -20.88 10.80 -0.08
C ASP A 184 -20.90 12.26 0.42
N ASP A 185 -19.92 12.69 1.23
CA ASP A 185 -19.78 14.08 1.68
C ASP A 185 -19.45 15.03 0.52
N LEU A 186 -18.54 14.64 -0.39
CA LEU A 186 -18.22 15.42 -1.60
C LEU A 186 -19.42 15.57 -2.54
N GLU A 187 -20.27 14.55 -2.65
CA GLU A 187 -21.50 14.62 -3.43
C GLU A 187 -22.51 15.59 -2.79
N ARG A 188 -22.60 15.64 -1.46
CA ARG A 188 -23.47 16.59 -0.73
C ARG A 188 -23.10 18.05 -0.95
N ILE A 189 -21.81 18.34 -1.15
CA ILE A 189 -21.30 19.70 -1.46
C ILE A 189 -21.15 19.95 -2.96
N ASP A 190 -21.81 19.15 -3.80
CA ASP A 190 -21.88 19.28 -5.27
C ASP A 190 -20.50 19.29 -5.97
N GLN A 191 -19.51 18.58 -5.43
CA GLN A 191 -18.17 18.45 -6.04
C GLN A 191 -18.15 17.38 -7.15
N LYS A 192 -19.08 17.48 -8.11
CA LYS A 192 -19.29 16.49 -9.18
C LYS A 192 -18.05 16.25 -10.03
N GLN A 193 -17.21 17.27 -10.26
CA GLN A 193 -15.93 17.08 -10.98
C GLN A 193 -15.00 16.06 -10.31
N ILE A 194 -15.10 15.89 -8.99
CA ILE A 194 -14.31 14.91 -8.22
C ILE A 194 -15.03 13.58 -8.15
N THR A 195 -16.29 13.57 -7.71
CA THR A 195 -17.06 12.33 -7.51
C THR A 195 -17.35 11.61 -8.83
N HIS A 196 -17.39 12.34 -9.95
CA HIS A 196 -17.59 11.75 -11.27
C HIS A 196 -16.30 11.29 -11.96
N ALA A 197 -15.13 11.58 -11.39
CA ALA A 197 -13.87 11.09 -11.93
C ALA A 197 -13.83 9.55 -11.88
N GLN A 198 -13.47 8.91 -12.99
CA GLN A 198 -13.49 7.45 -13.13
C GLN A 198 -12.70 6.74 -12.03
N ALA A 199 -11.51 7.25 -11.68
CA ALA A 199 -10.67 6.68 -10.63
C ALA A 199 -11.32 6.75 -9.23
N VAL A 200 -12.05 7.83 -8.94
CA VAL A 200 -12.77 8.02 -7.67
C VAL A 200 -13.97 7.08 -7.60
N ARG A 201 -14.78 7.00 -8.67
CA ARG A 201 -15.91 6.05 -8.76
C ARG A 201 -15.46 4.60 -8.66
N PHE A 202 -14.32 4.26 -9.25
CA PHE A 202 -13.72 2.92 -9.12
C PHE A 202 -13.44 2.58 -7.65
N LEU A 203 -12.77 3.47 -6.91
CA LEU A 203 -12.49 3.26 -5.49
C LEU A 203 -13.76 3.23 -4.64
N TYR A 204 -14.79 4.02 -4.99
CA TYR A 204 -16.09 3.97 -4.35
C TYR A 204 -16.77 2.60 -4.49
N ALA A 205 -16.88 2.09 -5.71
CA ALA A 205 -17.47 0.79 -5.99
C ALA A 205 -16.65 -0.34 -5.34
N PHE A 206 -15.33 -0.23 -5.35
CA PHE A 206 -14.44 -1.15 -4.64
C PHE A 206 -14.73 -1.16 -3.13
N ALA A 207 -14.78 0.02 -2.49
CA ALA A 207 -15.04 0.13 -1.06
C ALA A 207 -16.43 -0.40 -0.67
N LEU A 208 -17.47 -0.09 -1.46
CA LEU A 208 -18.82 -0.64 -1.29
C LEU A 208 -18.80 -2.17 -1.28
N ASN A 209 -18.17 -2.79 -2.28
CA ASN A 209 -18.09 -4.25 -2.35
C ASN A 209 -17.34 -4.85 -1.14
N ARG A 210 -16.26 -4.22 -0.68
CA ARG A 210 -15.49 -4.71 0.49
C ARG A 210 -16.21 -4.49 1.81
N ARG A 211 -16.98 -3.41 1.96
CA ARG A 211 -17.78 -3.13 3.15
C ARG A 211 -18.98 -4.08 3.28
N ASN A 212 -19.65 -4.38 2.17
CA ASN A 212 -20.71 -5.38 2.08
C ASN A 212 -21.86 -5.20 3.10
N LYS A 213 -22.32 -3.95 3.33
CA LYS A 213 -23.61 -3.71 3.98
C LYS A 213 -24.75 -3.97 2.99
N ASN A 214 -25.98 -4.12 3.48
CA ASN A 214 -27.15 -4.36 2.64
C ASN A 214 -27.28 -3.31 1.52
N GLY A 215 -27.33 -3.76 0.27
CA GLY A 215 -27.40 -2.91 -0.93
C GLY A 215 -26.06 -2.37 -1.45
N ASP A 216 -24.95 -2.52 -0.70
CA ASP A 216 -23.65 -1.99 -1.13
C ASP A 216 -23.17 -2.61 -2.44
N ARG A 217 -23.27 -3.93 -2.58
CA ARG A 217 -22.81 -4.65 -3.78
C ARG A 217 -23.63 -4.32 -5.02
N ASP A 218 -24.93 -4.08 -4.85
CA ASP A 218 -25.79 -3.65 -5.96
C ASP A 218 -25.46 -2.22 -6.38
N LYS A 219 -25.26 -1.32 -5.40
CA LYS A 219 -24.77 0.04 -5.65
C LYS A 219 -23.40 0.06 -6.32
N ALA A 220 -22.50 -0.87 -5.95
CA ALA A 220 -21.19 -1.03 -6.57
C ALA A 220 -21.32 -1.42 -8.05
N LEU A 221 -22.18 -2.39 -8.38
CA LEU A 221 -22.46 -2.80 -9.76
C LEU A 221 -23.06 -1.66 -10.58
N THR A 222 -24.07 -0.97 -10.06
CA THR A 222 -24.65 0.21 -10.71
C THR A 222 -23.60 1.29 -10.97
N THR A 223 -22.69 1.52 -10.02
CA THR A 223 -21.58 2.48 -10.21
C THR A 223 -20.64 2.04 -11.33
N VAL A 224 -20.32 0.75 -11.43
CA VAL A 224 -19.47 0.21 -12.51
C VAL A 224 -20.17 0.34 -13.87
N GLU A 225 -21.46 0.05 -13.95
CA GLU A 225 -22.28 0.23 -15.15
C GLU A 225 -22.29 1.71 -15.58
N GLN A 226 -22.48 2.64 -14.66
CA GLN A 226 -22.40 4.08 -14.94
C GLN A 226 -21.02 4.51 -15.47
N ILE A 227 -19.92 3.95 -14.94
CA ILE A 227 -18.57 4.20 -15.47
C ILE A 227 -18.50 3.72 -16.93
N MET A 228 -19.00 2.52 -17.22
CA MET A 228 -19.01 1.98 -18.58
C MET A 228 -19.84 2.82 -19.55
N ASP A 229 -21.05 3.21 -19.16
CA ASP A 229 -21.96 3.99 -20.01
C ASP A 229 -21.43 5.41 -20.26
N SER A 230 -20.83 6.03 -19.24
CA SER A 230 -20.23 7.36 -19.36
C SER A 230 -18.94 7.40 -20.20
N SER A 231 -18.34 6.24 -20.49
CA SER A 231 -17.12 6.13 -21.28
C SER A 231 -17.36 6.29 -22.80
N GLY A 232 -18.62 6.27 -23.27
CA GLY A 232 -18.95 6.40 -24.69
C GLY A 232 -18.20 5.39 -25.59
N ASN A 233 -17.62 5.85 -26.70
CA ASN A 233 -16.78 5.03 -27.60
C ASN A 233 -15.32 4.84 -27.09
N GLN A 234 -14.98 5.38 -25.91
CA GLN A 234 -13.66 5.22 -25.33
C GLN A 234 -13.54 3.85 -24.66
N MET A 235 -12.41 3.18 -24.88
CA MET A 235 -12.20 1.83 -24.35
C MET A 235 -12.14 1.86 -22.82
N VAL A 236 -13.12 1.23 -22.18
CA VAL A 236 -13.18 1.10 -20.72
C VAL A 236 -11.96 0.33 -20.22
N SER A 237 -11.34 0.79 -19.13
CA SER A 237 -10.20 0.08 -18.52
C SER A 237 -10.59 -1.35 -18.12
N PRO A 238 -9.76 -2.37 -18.43
CA PRO A 238 -9.94 -3.75 -17.97
C PRO A 238 -10.13 -3.86 -16.45
N ASP A 239 -9.56 -2.94 -15.65
CA ASP A 239 -9.70 -2.92 -14.19
C ASP A 239 -11.17 -2.73 -13.78
N VAL A 240 -11.89 -1.83 -14.46
CA VAL A 240 -13.31 -1.54 -14.18
C VAL A 240 -14.17 -2.78 -14.47
N ILE A 241 -13.88 -3.47 -15.58
CA ILE A 241 -14.57 -4.70 -15.98
C ILE A 241 -14.29 -5.82 -14.96
N CYS A 242 -13.04 -5.95 -14.52
CA CYS A 242 -12.65 -6.91 -13.49
C CYS A 242 -13.24 -6.58 -12.12
N LEU A 243 -13.53 -5.31 -11.83
CA LEU A 243 -14.21 -4.94 -10.59
C LEU A 243 -15.64 -5.50 -10.56
N ALA A 244 -16.40 -5.42 -11.65
CA ALA A 244 -17.71 -6.09 -11.74
C ALA A 244 -17.58 -7.61 -11.52
N GLY A 245 -16.61 -8.25 -12.19
CA GLY A 245 -16.30 -9.67 -11.96
C GLY A 245 -15.97 -9.97 -10.50
N ARG A 246 -15.24 -9.08 -9.82
CA ARG A 246 -14.90 -9.19 -8.40
C ARG A 246 -16.12 -9.05 -7.49
N VAL A 247 -17.06 -8.16 -7.78
CA VAL A 247 -18.29 -8.04 -6.98
C VAL A 247 -19.10 -9.34 -7.07
N TYR A 248 -19.26 -9.91 -8.26
CA TYR A 248 -19.94 -11.20 -8.44
C TYR A 248 -19.19 -12.36 -7.79
N LYS A 249 -17.85 -12.39 -7.89
CA LYS A 249 -17.00 -13.35 -7.16
C LYS A 249 -17.25 -13.26 -5.66
N ASP A 250 -17.26 -12.06 -5.10
CA ASP A 250 -17.46 -11.85 -3.67
C ASP A 250 -18.91 -12.20 -3.24
N LYS A 251 -19.93 -11.97 -4.10
CA LYS A 251 -21.30 -12.49 -3.91
C LYS A 251 -21.32 -14.02 -3.83
N PHE A 252 -20.70 -14.70 -4.80
CA PHE A 252 -20.60 -16.15 -4.84
C PHE A 252 -19.90 -16.71 -3.58
N ILE A 253 -18.75 -16.14 -3.19
CA ILE A 253 -18.04 -16.56 -1.97
C ILE A 253 -18.89 -16.33 -0.72
N SER A 254 -19.57 -15.19 -0.61
CA SER A 254 -20.39 -14.86 0.57
C SER A 254 -21.65 -15.72 0.69
N SER A 255 -22.13 -16.27 -0.43
CA SER A 255 -23.25 -17.23 -0.46
C SER A 255 -22.87 -18.63 0.02
N GLY A 256 -21.64 -18.85 0.51
CA GLY A 256 -21.16 -20.20 0.82
C GLY A 256 -20.96 -21.07 -0.43
N TYR A 257 -20.70 -20.43 -1.59
CA TYR A 257 -20.52 -21.08 -2.89
C TYR A 257 -21.79 -21.69 -3.51
N GLU A 258 -22.97 -21.21 -3.09
CA GLU A 258 -24.27 -21.70 -3.55
C GLU A 258 -24.83 -20.90 -4.72
N ASP A 259 -24.56 -19.59 -4.80
CA ASP A 259 -25.07 -18.71 -5.85
C ASP A 259 -24.39 -18.95 -7.21
N LYS A 260 -24.89 -19.93 -7.96
CA LYS A 260 -24.39 -20.26 -9.30
C LYS A 260 -24.60 -19.14 -10.32
N GLN A 261 -25.61 -18.29 -10.14
CA GLN A 261 -25.84 -17.16 -11.04
C GLN A 261 -24.74 -16.11 -10.89
N ALA A 262 -24.35 -15.80 -9.65
CA ALA A 262 -23.21 -14.93 -9.39
C ALA A 262 -21.91 -15.53 -9.93
N LEU A 263 -21.72 -16.86 -9.83
CA LEU A 263 -20.57 -17.53 -10.44
C LEU A 263 -20.53 -17.34 -11.96
N ASP A 264 -21.62 -17.61 -12.68
CA ASP A 264 -21.68 -17.46 -14.14
C ASP A 264 -21.48 -15.99 -14.56
N LYS A 265 -22.04 -15.04 -13.80
CA LYS A 265 -21.79 -13.61 -14.01
C LYS A 265 -20.33 -13.23 -13.78
N ALA A 266 -19.68 -13.75 -12.75
CA ALA A 266 -18.25 -13.51 -12.53
C ALA A 266 -17.42 -14.02 -13.72
N ILE A 267 -17.72 -15.21 -14.23
CA ILE A 267 -17.07 -15.78 -15.41
C ILE A 267 -17.29 -14.89 -16.63
N GLU A 268 -18.53 -14.43 -16.89
CA GLU A 268 -18.86 -13.53 -17.99
C GLU A 268 -18.00 -12.25 -17.96
N TRP A 269 -17.93 -11.59 -16.81
CA TRP A 269 -17.16 -10.36 -16.62
C TRP A 269 -15.65 -10.56 -16.75
N TYR A 270 -15.10 -11.60 -16.12
CA TYR A 270 -13.66 -11.89 -16.24
C TYR A 270 -13.28 -12.32 -17.65
N ARG A 271 -14.12 -13.09 -18.34
CA ARG A 271 -13.92 -13.46 -19.76
C ARG A 271 -13.92 -12.22 -20.64
N LYS A 272 -14.89 -11.31 -20.43
CA LYS A 272 -14.92 -10.02 -21.14
C LYS A 272 -13.65 -9.21 -20.92
N ALA A 273 -13.16 -9.12 -19.69
CA ALA A 273 -11.92 -8.41 -19.38
C ALA A 273 -10.69 -9.05 -20.03
N PHE A 274 -10.57 -10.37 -19.95
CA PHE A 274 -9.44 -11.13 -20.50
C PHE A 274 -9.38 -11.06 -22.04
N ASN A 275 -10.53 -11.11 -22.71
CA ASN A 275 -10.62 -10.96 -24.16
C ASN A 275 -10.30 -9.54 -24.61
N LEU A 276 -10.63 -8.52 -23.82
CA LEU A 276 -10.27 -7.13 -24.10
C LEU A 276 -8.76 -6.91 -23.93
N SER A 277 -8.20 -7.42 -22.84
CA SER A 277 -6.76 -7.38 -22.57
C SER A 277 -6.36 -8.58 -21.71
N PRO A 278 -5.47 -9.46 -22.21
CA PRO A 278 -5.02 -10.63 -21.47
C PRO A 278 -4.03 -10.19 -20.37
N LEU A 279 -4.59 -9.91 -19.20
CA LEU A 279 -3.85 -9.54 -18.00
C LEU A 279 -3.80 -10.73 -17.04
N GLU A 280 -2.73 -10.80 -16.25
CA GLU A 280 -2.48 -11.91 -15.32
C GLU A 280 -3.65 -12.07 -14.32
N TYR A 281 -4.05 -10.98 -13.68
CA TYR A 281 -5.12 -11.01 -12.69
C TYR A 281 -6.49 -11.35 -13.31
N SER A 282 -6.80 -10.91 -14.53
CA SER A 282 -8.07 -11.26 -15.18
C SER A 282 -8.09 -12.74 -15.58
N GLY A 283 -6.97 -13.26 -16.08
CA GLY A 283 -6.81 -14.67 -16.43
C GLY A 283 -6.89 -15.60 -15.22
N ILE A 284 -6.16 -15.29 -14.13
CA ILE A 284 -6.20 -16.12 -12.91
C ILE A 284 -7.59 -16.16 -12.30
N ASN A 285 -8.27 -15.01 -12.19
CA ASN A 285 -9.62 -14.98 -11.65
C ASN A 285 -10.60 -15.74 -12.55
N LEU A 286 -10.48 -15.61 -13.88
CA LEU A 286 -11.29 -16.38 -14.83
C LEU A 286 -11.07 -17.89 -14.65
N THR A 287 -9.82 -18.35 -14.63
CA THR A 287 -9.46 -19.76 -14.40
C THR A 287 -10.00 -20.25 -13.05
N THR A 288 -9.87 -19.45 -12.00
CA THR A 288 -10.39 -19.77 -10.66
C THR A 288 -11.91 -19.96 -10.68
N MET A 289 -12.65 -19.10 -11.39
CA MET A 289 -14.10 -19.22 -11.51
C MET A 289 -14.52 -20.42 -12.37
N LEU A 290 -13.82 -20.69 -13.48
CA LEU A 290 -14.07 -21.87 -14.32
C LEU A 290 -13.82 -23.17 -13.54
N ARG A 291 -12.75 -23.23 -12.74
CA ARG A 291 -12.50 -24.32 -11.78
C ARG A 291 -13.64 -24.47 -10.78
N ALA A 292 -14.15 -23.36 -10.23
CA ALA A 292 -15.30 -23.36 -9.32
C ALA A 292 -16.61 -23.82 -9.96
N ARG A 293 -16.74 -23.69 -11.28
CA ARG A 293 -17.84 -24.25 -12.06
C ARG A 293 -17.68 -25.76 -12.33
N GLY A 294 -16.51 -26.33 -12.09
CA GLY A 294 -16.21 -27.76 -12.26
C GLY A 294 -15.39 -28.09 -13.52
N GLU A 295 -14.88 -27.08 -14.22
CA GLU A 295 -13.99 -27.30 -15.37
C GLU A 295 -12.58 -27.68 -14.91
N THR A 296 -11.90 -28.50 -15.72
CA THR A 296 -10.52 -28.93 -15.51
C THR A 296 -9.69 -28.64 -16.75
N PHE A 297 -8.36 -28.63 -16.60
CA PHE A 297 -7.47 -28.42 -17.75
C PHE A 297 -7.58 -29.54 -18.78
N GLU A 298 -8.02 -30.75 -18.42
CA GLU A 298 -8.25 -31.82 -19.40
C GLU A 298 -9.54 -31.61 -20.21
N ASN A 299 -10.58 -31.04 -19.60
CA ASN A 299 -11.92 -30.98 -20.20
C ASN A 299 -12.27 -29.64 -20.86
N SER A 300 -11.51 -28.56 -20.59
CA SER A 300 -11.84 -27.21 -21.05
C SER A 300 -10.71 -26.62 -21.93
N PRO A 301 -10.95 -26.45 -23.25
CA PRO A 301 -9.96 -25.81 -24.14
C PRO A 301 -9.76 -24.34 -23.79
N GLU A 302 -10.77 -23.68 -23.23
CA GLU A 302 -10.66 -22.31 -22.72
C GLU A 302 -9.64 -22.23 -21.58
N LEU A 303 -9.70 -23.15 -20.61
CA LEU A 303 -8.71 -23.22 -19.53
C LEU A 303 -7.30 -23.48 -20.05
N GLN A 304 -7.13 -24.39 -21.02
CA GLN A 304 -5.84 -24.66 -21.64
C GLN A 304 -5.27 -23.40 -22.32
N GLN A 305 -6.10 -22.67 -23.08
CA GLN A 305 -5.69 -21.43 -23.73
C GLN A 305 -5.28 -20.36 -22.73
N ILE A 306 -6.08 -20.15 -21.67
CA ILE A 306 -5.74 -19.19 -20.60
C ILE A 306 -4.42 -19.59 -19.94
N GLY A 307 -4.23 -20.88 -19.64
CA GLY A 307 -2.99 -21.41 -19.05
C GLY A 307 -1.75 -21.13 -19.91
N LEU A 308 -1.84 -21.31 -21.23
CA LEU A 308 -0.76 -20.98 -22.17
C LEU A 308 -0.42 -19.48 -22.13
N VAL A 309 -1.44 -18.61 -22.11
CA VAL A 309 -1.25 -17.15 -22.05
C VAL A 309 -0.63 -16.73 -20.72
N LEU A 310 -1.09 -17.28 -19.60
CA LEU A 310 -0.54 -17.00 -18.26
C LEU A 310 0.93 -17.44 -18.15
N ASN A 311 1.27 -18.63 -18.67
CA ASN A 311 2.66 -19.09 -18.71
C ASN A 311 3.55 -18.19 -19.59
N SER A 312 3.03 -17.69 -20.71
CA SER A 312 3.75 -16.73 -21.56
C SER A 312 3.95 -15.37 -20.88
N LEU A 313 2.94 -14.88 -20.16
CA LEU A 313 3.02 -13.64 -19.35
C LEU A 313 4.10 -13.76 -18.27
N LEU A 314 4.07 -14.84 -17.49
CA LEU A 314 5.07 -15.13 -16.46
C LEU A 314 6.47 -15.31 -17.05
N GLY A 315 6.60 -16.00 -18.18
CA GLY A 315 7.88 -16.18 -18.87
C GLY A 315 8.56 -14.86 -19.25
N ARG A 316 7.78 -13.80 -19.55
CA ARG A 316 8.32 -12.46 -19.83
C ARG A 316 8.83 -11.73 -18.59
N LYS A 317 8.33 -12.07 -17.39
CA LYS A 317 8.78 -11.49 -16.11
C LYS A 317 10.13 -12.05 -15.65
N GLY A 318 10.49 -13.24 -16.14
CA GLY A 318 11.76 -13.89 -15.85
C GLY A 318 11.71 -14.85 -14.66
N ALA A 319 12.87 -15.23 -14.16
CA ALA A 319 12.98 -16.23 -13.10
C ALA A 319 12.45 -15.70 -11.75
N LEU A 320 11.75 -16.56 -11.00
CA LEU A 320 11.16 -16.28 -9.69
C LEU A 320 12.14 -15.61 -8.71
N ALA A 321 13.41 -16.03 -8.72
CA ALA A 321 14.46 -15.47 -7.86
C ALA A 321 14.63 -13.96 -8.04
N ASN A 322 14.44 -13.46 -9.26
CA ASN A 322 14.65 -12.06 -9.65
C ASN A 322 13.40 -11.20 -9.50
N LEU A 323 12.23 -11.80 -9.25
CA LEU A 323 11.00 -11.05 -9.04
C LEU A 323 11.04 -10.31 -7.70
N THR A 324 10.67 -9.03 -7.72
CA THR A 324 10.61 -8.16 -6.54
C THR A 324 9.22 -7.62 -6.27
N ASP A 325 8.37 -7.56 -7.30
CA ASP A 325 6.96 -7.19 -7.14
C ASP A 325 6.15 -8.35 -6.57
N TYR A 326 5.32 -8.07 -5.57
CA TYR A 326 4.49 -9.11 -4.94
C TYR A 326 3.49 -9.72 -5.92
N TRP A 327 2.85 -8.93 -6.78
CA TRP A 327 1.81 -9.43 -7.66
C TRP A 327 2.38 -10.38 -8.69
N ASP A 328 3.58 -10.10 -9.20
CA ASP A 328 4.29 -11.02 -10.10
C ASP A 328 4.56 -12.38 -9.41
N VAL A 329 5.00 -12.36 -8.15
CA VAL A 329 5.23 -13.58 -7.36
C VAL A 329 3.92 -14.30 -7.01
N ALA A 330 2.87 -13.56 -6.67
CA ALA A 330 1.55 -14.11 -6.36
C ALA A 330 0.91 -14.76 -7.60
N THR A 331 1.03 -14.13 -8.78
CA THR A 331 0.63 -14.73 -10.06
C THR A 331 1.36 -16.05 -10.27
N PHE A 332 2.68 -16.08 -10.05
CA PHE A 332 3.47 -17.31 -10.19
C PHE A 332 3.00 -18.40 -9.21
N PHE A 333 2.71 -18.03 -7.96
CA PHE A 333 2.17 -18.93 -6.95
C PHE A 333 0.80 -19.49 -7.36
N GLU A 334 -0.16 -18.65 -7.74
CA GLU A 334 -1.51 -19.06 -8.13
C GLU A 334 -1.50 -19.94 -9.38
N VAL A 335 -0.72 -19.60 -10.40
CA VAL A 335 -0.56 -20.43 -11.62
C VAL A 335 0.09 -21.77 -11.29
N SER A 336 1.08 -21.81 -10.40
CA SER A 336 1.71 -23.07 -9.98
C SER A 336 0.72 -23.97 -9.23
N VAL A 337 -0.12 -23.40 -8.37
CA VAL A 337 -1.17 -24.16 -7.67
C VAL A 337 -2.24 -24.65 -8.64
N LEU A 338 -2.64 -23.84 -9.63
CA LEU A 338 -3.57 -24.24 -10.68
C LEU A 338 -3.03 -25.39 -11.54
N ALA A 339 -1.73 -25.40 -11.81
CA ALA A 339 -1.03 -26.46 -12.53
C ALA A 339 -0.65 -27.66 -11.64
N GLU A 340 -0.99 -27.63 -10.35
CA GLU A 340 -0.66 -28.64 -9.34
C GLU A 340 0.87 -28.88 -9.18
N ASP A 341 1.69 -27.92 -9.58
CA ASP A 341 3.15 -27.90 -9.37
C ASP A 341 3.45 -27.32 -7.98
N TYR A 342 3.24 -28.15 -6.95
CA TYR A 342 3.41 -27.73 -5.55
C TYR A 342 4.86 -27.36 -5.21
N ASN A 343 5.84 -27.87 -5.96
CA ASN A 343 7.24 -27.53 -5.77
C ASN A 343 7.48 -26.04 -6.08
N LYS A 344 7.06 -25.60 -7.28
CA LYS A 344 7.12 -24.19 -7.68
C LYS A 344 6.24 -23.31 -6.81
N ALA A 345 5.07 -23.81 -6.40
CA ALA A 345 4.19 -23.08 -5.49
C ALA A 345 4.89 -22.82 -4.13
N CYS A 346 5.59 -23.80 -3.56
CA CYS A 346 6.33 -23.61 -2.30
C CYS A 346 7.47 -22.60 -2.43
N GLN A 347 8.22 -22.62 -3.54
CA GLN A 347 9.27 -21.63 -3.80
C GLN A 347 8.69 -20.20 -3.89
N ALA A 348 7.55 -20.05 -4.56
CA ALA A 348 6.86 -18.76 -4.67
C ALA A 348 6.30 -18.30 -3.33
N ALA A 349 5.73 -19.21 -2.54
CA ALA A 349 5.27 -18.92 -1.18
C ALA A 349 6.42 -18.43 -0.28
N GLU A 350 7.59 -19.07 -0.33
CA GLU A 350 8.77 -18.59 0.41
C GLU A 350 9.12 -17.15 0.00
N LYS A 351 9.16 -16.87 -1.30
CA LYS A 351 9.41 -15.51 -1.83
C LYS A 351 8.34 -14.51 -1.37
N MET A 352 7.05 -14.88 -1.39
CA MET A 352 5.96 -14.04 -0.88
C MET A 352 6.16 -13.70 0.61
N ALA A 353 6.56 -14.66 1.43
CA ALA A 353 6.81 -14.45 2.86
C ALA A 353 7.99 -13.49 3.12
N MET A 354 9.01 -13.51 2.25
CA MET A 354 10.16 -12.60 2.29
C MET A 354 9.83 -11.17 1.83
N LEU A 355 8.86 -10.99 0.91
CA LEU A 355 8.49 -9.67 0.37
C LEU A 355 7.68 -8.80 1.35
N LYS A 356 7.18 -9.37 2.46
CA LYS A 356 6.38 -8.67 3.49
C LYS A 356 5.24 -7.80 2.92
N PRO A 357 4.36 -8.38 2.08
CA PRO A 357 3.28 -7.64 1.47
C PRO A 357 2.26 -7.14 2.51
N PRO A 358 1.51 -6.07 2.21
CA PRO A 358 0.34 -5.69 3.00
C PRO A 358 -0.67 -6.84 3.11
N VAL A 359 -1.35 -6.95 4.25
CA VAL A 359 -2.26 -8.08 4.52
C VAL A 359 -3.40 -8.20 3.49
N TRP A 360 -3.86 -7.08 2.91
CA TRP A 360 -4.91 -7.14 1.90
C TRP A 360 -4.47 -7.81 0.59
N PHE A 361 -3.17 -7.77 0.27
CA PHE A 361 -2.59 -8.46 -0.89
C PHE A 361 -2.68 -9.97 -0.65
N LEU A 362 -2.17 -10.44 0.50
CA LEU A 362 -2.24 -11.84 0.91
C LEU A 362 -3.69 -12.34 0.98
N LYS A 363 -4.60 -11.55 1.54
CA LYS A 363 -6.02 -11.91 1.61
C LYS A 363 -6.61 -12.20 0.23
N SER A 364 -6.30 -11.37 -0.76
CA SER A 364 -6.81 -11.57 -2.13
C SER A 364 -6.26 -12.85 -2.77
N THR A 365 -4.96 -13.12 -2.61
CA THR A 365 -4.32 -14.32 -3.16
C THR A 365 -4.85 -15.58 -2.45
N MET A 366 -4.90 -15.57 -1.12
CA MET A 366 -5.36 -16.73 -0.35
C MET A 366 -6.87 -17.01 -0.53
N GLU A 367 -7.70 -16.01 -0.81
CA GLU A 367 -9.11 -16.21 -1.20
C GLU A 367 -9.22 -17.02 -2.50
N ASN A 368 -8.35 -16.77 -3.49
CA ASN A 368 -8.30 -17.58 -4.71
C ASN A 368 -7.80 -19.00 -4.42
N ILE A 369 -6.73 -19.16 -3.64
CA ILE A 369 -6.19 -20.49 -3.29
C ILE A 369 -7.20 -21.34 -2.54
N LYS A 370 -7.95 -20.75 -1.59
CA LYS A 370 -9.04 -21.46 -0.89
C LYS A 370 -10.07 -22.01 -1.87
N LEU A 371 -10.47 -21.18 -2.84
CA LEU A 371 -11.46 -21.58 -3.82
C LEU A 371 -10.91 -22.70 -4.72
N ILE A 372 -9.67 -22.58 -5.21
CA ILE A 372 -9.01 -23.61 -6.02
C ILE A 372 -8.92 -24.93 -5.24
N ASN A 373 -8.44 -24.89 -4.00
CA ASN A 373 -8.30 -26.08 -3.15
C ASN A 373 -9.65 -26.75 -2.84
N ARG A 374 -10.73 -25.98 -2.67
CA ARG A 374 -12.09 -26.54 -2.51
C ARG A 374 -12.52 -27.33 -3.75
N CYS A 375 -12.21 -26.82 -4.94
CA CYS A 375 -12.53 -27.50 -6.20
C CYS A 375 -11.70 -28.79 -6.35
N THR A 376 -10.41 -28.74 -6.02
CA THR A 376 -9.52 -29.90 -6.07
C THR A 376 -9.87 -30.95 -5.00
N ALA A 377 -10.36 -30.56 -3.82
CA ALA A 377 -10.83 -31.51 -2.79
C ALA A 377 -12.03 -32.37 -3.24
N THR A 378 -12.73 -31.96 -4.30
CA THR A 378 -13.80 -32.75 -4.93
C THR A 378 -13.23 -33.82 -5.89
N LEU A 379 -11.92 -33.79 -6.16
CA LEU A 379 -11.20 -34.65 -7.10
C LEU A 379 -10.03 -35.36 -6.37
N GLN A 380 -10.38 -36.50 -5.75
CA GLN A 380 -9.53 -37.63 -5.33
C GLN A 380 -8.66 -37.58 -4.05
N LEU A 381 -8.89 -38.65 -3.28
CA LEU A 381 -8.05 -39.26 -2.26
C LEU A 381 -6.76 -39.81 -2.89
N SER A 382 -5.61 -39.27 -2.53
CA SER A 382 -4.28 -39.83 -2.83
C SER A 382 -3.34 -39.55 -1.65
N PRO A 383 -2.35 -40.42 -1.36
CA PRO A 383 -1.35 -40.15 -0.31
C PRO A 383 -0.73 -38.77 -0.53
N VAL A 384 -0.72 -37.92 0.52
CA VAL A 384 -0.23 -36.54 0.42
C VAL A 384 1.26 -36.55 0.06
N GLU A 385 1.55 -36.17 -1.19
CA GLU A 385 2.91 -35.96 -1.71
C GLU A 385 3.71 -35.01 -0.81
N ARG A 386 5.04 -35.19 -0.76
CA ARG A 386 5.97 -34.38 0.06
C ARG A 386 5.72 -32.87 -0.13
N ASP A 387 5.67 -32.41 -1.37
CA ASP A 387 5.54 -31.00 -1.72
C ASP A 387 4.16 -30.46 -1.36
N LYS A 388 3.11 -31.30 -1.44
CA LYS A 388 1.77 -30.96 -0.99
C LYS A 388 1.70 -30.71 0.52
N LYS A 389 2.48 -31.44 1.35
CA LYS A 389 2.57 -31.16 2.80
C LYS A 389 3.18 -29.79 3.08
N THR A 390 4.26 -29.44 2.37
CA THR A 390 4.90 -28.13 2.49
C THR A 390 3.98 -27.01 1.99
N PHE A 391 3.24 -27.25 0.91
CA PHE A 391 2.24 -26.30 0.41
C PHE A 391 1.11 -26.05 1.41
N LEU A 392 0.61 -27.10 2.08
CA LEU A 392 -0.39 -26.97 3.13
C LEU A 392 0.14 -26.14 4.31
N PHE A 393 1.41 -26.33 4.70
CA PHE A 393 2.06 -25.45 5.67
C PHE A 393 2.04 -23.98 5.21
N TRP A 394 2.42 -23.68 3.97
CA TRP A 394 2.43 -22.30 3.46
C TRP A 394 1.02 -21.69 3.45
N THR A 395 0.02 -22.49 3.10
CA THR A 395 -1.39 -22.08 3.14
C THR A 395 -1.80 -21.74 4.58
N GLU A 396 -1.46 -22.58 5.55
CA GLU A 396 -1.71 -22.34 6.98
C GLU A 396 -0.98 -21.08 7.48
N PHE A 397 0.29 -20.94 7.12
CA PHE A 397 1.14 -19.79 7.48
C PHE A 397 0.54 -18.46 7.01
N PHE A 398 0.12 -18.35 5.74
CA PHE A 398 -0.50 -17.13 5.23
C PHE A 398 -1.91 -16.89 5.79
N MET A 399 -2.65 -17.96 6.05
CA MET A 399 -3.97 -17.87 6.66
C MET A 399 -3.91 -17.28 8.07
N GLU A 400 -2.97 -17.75 8.88
CA GLU A 400 -2.75 -17.23 10.22
C GLU A 400 -2.32 -15.75 10.18
N ALA A 401 -1.48 -15.36 9.21
CA ALA A 401 -1.12 -13.95 8.98
C ALA A 401 -2.36 -13.06 8.73
N ILE A 402 -3.31 -13.53 7.90
CA ILE A 402 -4.54 -12.80 7.58
C ILE A 402 -5.47 -12.70 8.80
N ASP A 403 -5.59 -13.77 9.58
CA ASP A 403 -6.53 -13.83 10.71
C ASP A 403 -6.06 -13.01 11.92
N SER A 404 -4.76 -12.77 12.10
CA SER A 404 -4.26 -11.92 13.20
C SER A 404 -4.69 -10.45 13.17
N GLN A 405 -5.23 -9.96 12.06
CA GLN A 405 -5.75 -8.58 11.98
C GLN A 405 -7.22 -8.46 12.39
N LYS A 406 -7.93 -9.57 12.61
CA LYS A 406 -9.30 -9.52 13.11
C LYS A 406 -9.27 -9.16 14.60
N PRO A 407 -10.10 -8.21 15.08
CA PRO A 407 -10.27 -8.03 16.51
C PRO A 407 -10.73 -9.37 17.13
N PRO A 408 -10.26 -9.72 18.35
CA PRO A 408 -10.62 -10.98 18.98
C PRO A 408 -12.15 -11.08 19.05
N ILE A 409 -12.71 -12.02 18.29
CA ILE A 409 -14.11 -12.39 18.43
C ILE A 409 -14.19 -13.06 19.80
N ASN A 410 -14.95 -12.46 20.72
CA ASN A 410 -15.36 -13.12 21.95
C ASN A 410 -15.98 -14.48 21.59
N GLN A 411 -15.22 -15.58 21.72
CA GLN A 411 -15.72 -16.95 21.58
C GLN A 411 -16.58 -17.38 22.79
N SER A 412 -17.28 -16.43 23.42
CA SER A 412 -18.17 -16.61 24.55
C SER A 412 -19.51 -15.96 24.23
N LYS A 413 -20.21 -16.48 23.21
CA LYS A 413 -21.66 -16.32 22.97
C LYS A 413 -22.09 -17.14 21.75
N LYS A 414 -22.03 -18.46 21.87
CA LYS A 414 -22.82 -19.37 21.02
C LYS A 414 -23.34 -20.51 21.90
N ARG A 415 -24.22 -20.16 22.82
CA ARG A 415 -25.18 -21.01 23.50
C ARG A 415 -26.06 -20.05 24.29
N GLU A 416 -27.13 -19.60 23.65
CA GLU A 416 -28.40 -19.30 24.31
C GLU A 416 -29.46 -18.98 23.23
N ASN A 417 -30.62 -19.61 23.44
CA ASN A 417 -31.94 -19.39 22.84
C ASN A 417 -32.27 -20.18 21.57
N VAL A 418 -32.65 -21.44 21.77
CA VAL A 418 -33.88 -21.98 21.19
C VAL A 418 -34.65 -22.66 22.33
N ASP A 419 -35.71 -21.99 22.81
CA ASP A 419 -36.82 -22.64 23.51
C ASP A 419 -37.64 -23.39 22.47
N THR A 420 -37.90 -24.69 22.69
CA THR A 420 -39.23 -25.34 22.68
C THR A 420 -39.10 -26.84 22.91
N ASP A 421 -39.79 -27.28 23.98
CA ASP A 421 -40.54 -28.54 24.21
C ASP A 421 -39.86 -29.91 24.08
N ASP A 422 -39.76 -30.55 25.25
CA ASP A 422 -40.24 -31.89 25.60
C ASP A 422 -40.04 -33.03 24.59
N ASN A 423 -39.12 -33.96 24.91
CA ASN A 423 -39.47 -35.34 25.27
C ASN A 423 -38.25 -36.12 25.77
N GLU A 424 -38.53 -36.96 26.75
CA GLU A 424 -37.67 -37.87 27.49
C GLU A 424 -36.94 -38.87 26.59
N GLU A 425 -35.66 -39.13 26.90
CA GLU A 425 -35.09 -40.49 27.01
C GLU A 425 -33.72 -40.37 27.70
N GLU A 426 -33.66 -40.91 28.93
CA GLU A 426 -32.45 -41.14 29.70
C GLU A 426 -31.72 -42.35 29.10
N ASP A 427 -30.46 -42.18 28.69
CA ASP A 427 -29.50 -43.28 28.54
C ASP A 427 -28.19 -42.85 29.20
N ASP A 428 -27.87 -43.52 30.30
CA ASP A 428 -26.65 -43.37 31.10
C ASP A 428 -25.42 -43.99 30.40
N ASP A 429 -24.31 -43.28 30.56
CA ASP A 429 -22.93 -43.76 30.74
C ASP A 429 -22.24 -44.64 29.67
N GLU A 430 -21.29 -44.03 28.96
CA GLU A 430 -19.85 -44.23 29.21
C GLU A 430 -19.04 -43.37 28.19
N ALA A 431 -18.88 -42.08 28.49
CA ALA A 431 -17.89 -41.26 27.79
C ALA A 431 -16.50 -41.63 28.31
N THR A 432 -15.80 -42.47 27.55
CA THR A 432 -14.38 -42.80 27.77
C THR A 432 -13.56 -41.53 27.97
N GLU A 433 -12.74 -41.52 29.03
CA GLU A 433 -11.77 -40.50 29.43
C GLU A 433 -10.64 -40.25 28.41
N GLU A 434 -10.94 -40.14 27.11
CA GLU A 434 -9.96 -39.87 26.04
C GLU A 434 -10.17 -38.51 25.32
N GLU A 435 -11.12 -37.67 25.76
CA GLU A 435 -11.39 -36.37 25.12
C GLU A 435 -10.89 -35.13 25.89
N LEU A 436 -9.97 -35.30 26.84
CA LEU A 436 -9.35 -34.18 27.59
C LEU A 436 -7.83 -34.02 27.39
N VAL A 437 -7.28 -34.55 26.30
CA VAL A 437 -5.85 -34.38 25.96
C VAL A 437 -5.63 -33.10 25.14
N SER A 438 -5.13 -32.07 25.82
CA SER A 438 -4.25 -31.01 25.30
C SER A 438 -4.88 -29.94 24.38
N THR A 439 -5.18 -28.79 24.96
CA THR A 439 -5.28 -27.49 24.27
C THR A 439 -3.89 -26.97 23.83
N SER A 440 -3.12 -27.77 23.12
CA SER A 440 -1.85 -27.37 22.49
C SER A 440 -2.14 -26.86 21.08
N THR A 441 -2.35 -25.57 20.91
CA THR A 441 -2.41 -24.95 19.58
C THR A 441 -1.03 -25.00 18.93
N ARG A 442 -0.93 -25.74 17.83
CA ARG A 442 0.23 -25.81 16.94
C ARG A 442 0.29 -24.55 16.09
N PHE A 443 1.47 -23.95 15.96
CA PHE A 443 1.66 -22.72 15.19
C PHE A 443 2.67 -22.88 14.06
N PRO A 444 2.35 -22.45 12.81
CA PRO A 444 3.30 -22.47 11.71
C PRO A 444 4.38 -21.39 11.90
N VAL A 445 5.65 -21.78 11.79
CA VAL A 445 6.81 -20.91 11.96
C VAL A 445 7.90 -21.27 10.95
N LEU A 446 8.72 -20.30 10.57
CA LEU A 446 9.89 -20.51 9.72
C LEU A 446 11.15 -20.46 10.59
N ILE A 447 11.95 -21.51 10.58
CA ILE A 447 13.28 -21.50 11.21
C ILE A 447 14.26 -20.95 10.17
N GLN A 448 14.97 -19.87 10.50
CA GLN A 448 16.04 -19.37 9.66
C GLN A 448 17.35 -20.10 10.02
N GLU A 449 17.79 -20.95 9.10
CA GLU A 449 19.03 -21.72 9.22
C GLU A 449 20.27 -20.83 9.04
N LEU A 450 21.46 -21.34 9.42
CA LEU A 450 22.74 -20.61 9.34
C LEU A 450 23.11 -20.15 7.90
N ASN A 451 22.70 -20.91 6.90
CA ASN A 451 22.84 -20.59 5.48
C ASN A 451 21.79 -19.56 4.98
N LYS A 452 20.97 -19.02 5.89
CA LYS A 452 19.83 -18.10 5.66
C LYS A 452 18.63 -18.72 4.93
N THR A 453 18.56 -20.03 4.76
CA THR A 453 17.35 -20.68 4.22
C THR A 453 16.24 -20.69 5.27
N LEU A 454 15.00 -20.50 4.84
CA LEU A 454 13.84 -20.59 5.72
C LEU A 454 13.24 -21.98 5.68
N THR A 455 13.21 -22.67 6.81
CA THR A 455 12.71 -24.04 6.93
C THR A 455 11.31 -24.06 7.56
N PRO A 456 10.26 -24.47 6.81
CA PRO A 456 8.92 -24.72 7.33
C PRO A 456 8.89 -25.63 8.56
N SER A 457 8.36 -25.12 9.67
CA SER A 457 8.36 -25.80 10.97
C SER A 457 7.10 -25.46 11.78
N TYR A 458 6.82 -26.25 12.80
CA TYR A 458 5.73 -26.01 13.73
C TYR A 458 6.26 -25.82 15.14
N LEU A 459 5.65 -24.88 15.86
CA LEU A 459 5.91 -24.56 17.25
C LEU A 459 4.65 -24.83 18.06
N ASN A 460 4.78 -25.66 19.09
CA ASN A 460 3.74 -25.89 20.08
C ASN A 460 4.24 -25.38 21.43
N VAL A 461 3.44 -24.57 22.10
CA VAL A 461 3.73 -24.05 23.44
C VAL A 461 2.73 -24.66 24.41
N ASN A 462 3.22 -25.47 25.34
CA ASN A 462 2.44 -25.99 26.45
C ASN A 462 2.77 -25.22 27.74
N ARG A 463 2.14 -25.58 28.86
CA ARG A 463 2.41 -24.92 30.16
C ARG A 463 3.86 -25.06 30.62
N ASP A 464 4.48 -26.23 30.36
CA ASP A 464 5.76 -26.60 30.96
C ASP A 464 6.90 -26.81 29.94
N ASN A 465 6.55 -26.93 28.65
CA ASN A 465 7.51 -27.18 27.57
C ASN A 465 7.10 -26.53 26.24
N ILE A 466 8.09 -26.41 25.36
CA ILE A 466 7.93 -26.02 23.96
C ILE A 466 8.37 -27.19 23.09
N ILE A 467 7.58 -27.51 22.07
CA ILE A 467 7.94 -28.50 21.05
C ILE A 467 8.11 -27.78 19.71
N LEU A 468 9.28 -27.88 19.12
CA LEU A 468 9.61 -27.31 17.81
C LEU A 468 9.97 -28.44 16.85
N TYR A 469 9.40 -28.48 15.65
CA TYR A 469 9.74 -29.53 14.67
C TYR A 469 9.53 -29.10 13.22
N HIS A 470 10.35 -29.64 12.31
CA HIS A 470 10.22 -29.37 10.88
C HIS A 470 8.99 -30.07 10.27
N VAL A 471 8.37 -29.45 9.25
CA VAL A 471 7.26 -30.04 8.48
C VAL A 471 7.68 -31.35 7.81
N LEU A 472 8.91 -31.40 7.29
CA LEU A 472 9.51 -32.56 6.64
C LEU A 472 10.72 -33.02 7.46
N LYS A 473 10.76 -34.29 7.85
CA LYS A 473 11.90 -34.87 8.60
C LYS A 473 13.23 -34.80 7.84
N GLU A 474 13.16 -34.71 6.52
CA GLU A 474 14.31 -34.70 5.62
C GLU A 474 14.75 -33.29 5.21
N SER A 475 14.18 -32.23 5.80
CA SER A 475 14.58 -30.85 5.49
C SER A 475 16.05 -30.56 5.78
N GLN A 476 16.65 -31.32 6.71
CA GLN A 476 18.06 -31.24 7.10
C GLN A 476 18.96 -32.26 6.38
N LYS A 477 18.47 -33.01 5.38
CA LYS A 477 19.35 -33.87 4.58
C LYS A 477 20.34 -32.97 3.81
N LYS A 478 21.57 -32.86 4.32
CA LYS A 478 22.71 -32.48 3.48
C LYS A 478 22.72 -33.43 2.28
N ARG A 479 23.01 -32.89 1.09
CA ARG A 479 23.06 -33.58 -0.22
C ARG A 479 23.34 -35.08 -0.09
N GLU A 480 22.63 -35.87 -0.89
CA GLU A 480 22.66 -37.35 -0.97
C GLU A 480 24.06 -37.98 -1.08
N ASP A 481 25.12 -37.19 -1.26
CA ASP A 481 26.50 -37.63 -1.43
C ASP A 481 27.22 -38.01 -0.12
N LEU A 482 26.64 -37.81 1.06
CA LEU A 482 27.27 -38.19 2.33
C LEU A 482 26.26 -38.86 3.26
N ASN A 483 26.42 -40.17 3.49
CA ASN A 483 25.74 -40.98 4.52
C ASN A 483 26.06 -40.45 5.94
N LEU A 484 25.56 -39.27 6.29
CA LEU A 484 25.65 -38.66 7.61
C LEU A 484 24.24 -38.63 8.21
N SER A 485 24.15 -39.20 9.42
CA SER A 485 22.99 -39.32 10.33
C SER A 485 21.81 -38.38 10.06
N ASP A 486 20.58 -38.92 10.12
CA ASP A 486 19.32 -38.16 10.19
C ASP A 486 19.49 -36.91 11.07
N GLY A 487 19.41 -35.73 10.47
CA GLY A 487 19.48 -34.47 11.20
C GLY A 487 18.36 -34.39 12.25
N VAL A 488 18.65 -33.73 13.38
CA VAL A 488 17.61 -33.46 14.38
C VAL A 488 16.55 -32.58 13.75
N HIS A 489 15.29 -33.03 13.78
CA HIS A 489 14.15 -32.37 13.14
C HIS A 489 13.01 -32.07 14.13
N ARG A 490 13.18 -32.43 15.40
CA ARG A 490 12.24 -32.22 16.49
C ARG A 490 13.02 -31.96 17.76
N TRP A 491 12.65 -30.89 18.45
CA TRP A 491 13.21 -30.46 19.71
C TRP A 491 12.09 -30.30 20.73
N GLU A 492 12.37 -30.65 21.97
CA GLU A 492 11.49 -30.43 23.11
C GLU A 492 12.29 -29.73 24.21
N PHE A 493 11.87 -28.52 24.56
CA PHE A 493 12.54 -27.70 25.56
C PHE A 493 11.61 -27.50 26.74
N LYS A 494 12.01 -28.00 27.91
CA LYS A 494 11.34 -27.66 29.17
C LYS A 494 11.57 -26.19 29.51
N ALA A 495 10.65 -25.60 30.26
CA ALA A 495 10.72 -24.24 30.78
C ALA A 495 12.09 -23.83 31.36
N ASN A 496 12.75 -24.73 32.09
CA ASN A 496 14.08 -24.52 32.69
C ASN A 496 15.24 -24.51 31.68
N ASN A 497 15.05 -25.12 30.51
CA ASN A 497 16.09 -25.22 29.48
C ASN A 497 16.09 -24.01 28.53
N ILE A 498 15.15 -23.08 28.71
CA ILE A 498 15.03 -21.85 27.93
C ILE A 498 15.73 -20.72 28.68
N LYS A 499 16.83 -20.23 28.11
CA LYS A 499 17.68 -19.19 28.69
C LYS A 499 17.07 -17.79 28.53
N ALA A 500 16.60 -17.48 27.33
CA ALA A 500 16.06 -16.16 27.00
C ALA A 500 15.23 -16.21 25.71
N VAL A 501 14.41 -15.18 25.52
CA VAL A 501 13.76 -14.84 24.24
C VAL A 501 13.99 -13.38 23.93
N SER A 502 14.20 -13.05 22.65
CA SER A 502 14.39 -11.66 22.22
C SER A 502 13.75 -11.42 20.85
N ALA A 503 12.97 -10.34 20.72
CA ALA A 503 12.44 -9.92 19.43
C ALA A 503 13.56 -9.37 18.53
N SER A 504 13.51 -9.65 17.23
CA SER A 504 14.48 -9.12 16.28
C SER A 504 14.26 -7.62 16.07
N LYS A 505 15.35 -6.84 16.07
CA LYS A 505 15.31 -5.41 15.70
C LYS A 505 15.15 -5.17 14.20
N ARG A 506 15.35 -6.20 13.36
CA ARG A 506 15.32 -6.10 11.90
C ARG A 506 14.02 -6.60 11.27
N ASP A 507 13.30 -7.47 11.97
CA ASP A 507 12.05 -8.06 11.51
C ASP A 507 11.12 -8.21 12.72
N ASP A 508 10.04 -7.44 12.74
CA ASP A 508 9.02 -7.45 13.79
C ASP A 508 8.27 -8.79 13.89
N ARG A 509 8.36 -9.61 12.84
CA ARG A 509 7.81 -10.98 12.81
C ARG A 509 8.79 -12.03 13.34
N SER A 510 10.01 -11.67 13.71
CA SER A 510 11.04 -12.66 14.09
C SER A 510 11.46 -12.55 15.55
N MET A 511 11.78 -13.69 16.17
CA MET A 511 12.37 -13.77 17.50
C MET A 511 13.53 -14.75 17.56
N PHE A 512 14.44 -14.53 18.50
CA PHE A 512 15.50 -15.45 18.89
C PHE A 512 15.09 -16.21 20.14
N LEU A 513 15.22 -17.54 20.09
CA LEU A 513 15.04 -18.44 21.21
C LEU A 513 16.41 -19.01 21.62
N TYR A 514 16.83 -18.70 22.84
CA TYR A 514 18.10 -19.13 23.42
C TYR A 514 17.85 -20.28 24.40
N VAL A 515 18.58 -21.38 24.27
CA VAL A 515 18.42 -22.59 25.09
C VAL A 515 19.76 -23.02 25.71
N TYR A 516 19.73 -23.67 26.89
CA TYR A 516 20.96 -24.06 27.60
C TYR A 516 21.65 -25.31 27.01
N GLU A 517 20.87 -26.29 26.58
CA GLU A 517 21.38 -27.63 26.24
C GLU A 517 21.72 -27.82 24.75
N ASN A 518 21.29 -26.91 23.86
CA ASN A 518 21.72 -26.90 22.47
C ASN A 518 22.74 -25.79 22.24
N SER A 519 23.76 -26.08 21.42
CA SER A 519 24.71 -25.07 20.94
C SER A 519 24.07 -24.03 20.01
N ASP A 520 22.88 -24.35 19.49
CA ASP A 520 22.24 -23.61 18.41
C ASP A 520 21.07 -22.79 18.95
N ASP A 521 21.15 -21.47 18.74
CA ASP A 521 20.04 -20.54 18.95
C ASP A 521 19.07 -20.62 17.76
N PHE A 522 17.76 -20.54 18.03
CA PHE A 522 16.74 -20.60 16.98
C PHE A 522 16.28 -19.20 16.60
N ASN A 523 16.40 -18.85 15.31
CA ASN A 523 15.78 -17.67 14.75
C ASN A 523 14.46 -18.06 14.10
N LEU A 524 13.35 -17.66 14.74
CA LEU A 524 11.99 -18.05 14.40
C LEU A 524 11.26 -16.87 13.77
N THR A 525 10.74 -17.05 12.56
CA THR A 525 9.93 -16.05 11.84
C THR A 525 8.48 -16.49 11.76
N PHE A 526 7.59 -15.64 12.27
CA PHE A 526 6.16 -15.88 12.40
C PHE A 526 5.35 -15.32 11.24
N PRO A 527 4.07 -15.74 11.10
CA PRO A 527 3.15 -15.17 10.12
C PRO A 527 2.97 -13.64 10.23
N SER A 528 2.97 -13.09 11.45
CA SER A 528 2.85 -11.65 11.69
C SER A 528 3.53 -11.21 12.99
N ALA A 529 3.73 -9.91 13.18
CA ALA A 529 4.32 -9.34 14.39
C ALA A 529 3.48 -9.63 15.64
N ILE A 530 2.16 -9.66 15.49
CA ILE A 530 1.22 -10.02 16.57
C ILE A 530 1.48 -11.44 17.07
N HIS A 531 1.74 -12.39 16.16
CA HIS A 531 2.10 -13.76 16.53
C HIS A 531 3.41 -13.82 17.29
N CYS A 532 4.43 -13.12 16.78
CA CYS A 532 5.74 -13.04 17.44
C CYS A 532 5.60 -12.54 18.88
N GLN A 533 4.89 -11.42 19.07
CA GLN A 533 4.66 -10.84 20.39
C GLN A 533 3.83 -11.75 21.31
N ARG A 534 2.79 -12.40 20.78
CA ARG A 534 1.98 -13.38 21.52
C ARG A 534 2.82 -14.56 21.99
N MET A 535 3.68 -15.10 21.11
CA MET A 535 4.56 -16.23 21.42
C MET A 535 5.61 -15.85 22.47
N ILE A 536 6.25 -14.70 22.34
CA ILE A 536 7.17 -14.18 23.38
C ILE A 536 6.46 -14.11 24.74
N THR A 537 5.25 -13.56 24.77
CA THR A 537 4.46 -13.44 26.00
C THR A 537 4.12 -14.80 26.61
N GLN A 538 3.71 -15.77 25.80
CA GLN A 538 3.40 -17.13 26.25
C GLN A 538 4.64 -17.84 26.82
N ILE A 539 5.79 -17.73 26.16
CA ILE A 539 7.05 -18.34 26.61
C ILE A 539 7.50 -17.73 27.94
N LEU A 540 7.34 -16.41 28.11
CA LEU A 540 7.67 -15.74 29.37
C LEU A 540 6.76 -16.18 30.52
N ALA A 541 5.50 -16.51 30.23
CA ALA A 541 4.50 -16.91 31.22
C ALA A 541 4.53 -18.42 31.62
N MET A 542 5.40 -19.25 31.03
CA MET A 542 5.46 -20.69 31.35
C MET A 542 5.91 -20.96 32.79
N ASP A 543 5.36 -22.00 33.42
CA ASP A 543 5.66 -22.36 34.81
C ASP A 543 7.05 -23.00 34.96
N GLY A 544 7.74 -22.73 36.07
CA GLY A 544 9.01 -23.36 36.42
C GLY A 544 10.21 -22.89 35.59
N GLY A 545 10.51 -21.58 35.54
CA GLY A 545 11.74 -21.05 34.96
C GLY A 545 12.51 -20.17 35.96
N ALA A 546 13.84 -20.34 36.01
CA ALA A 546 14.76 -19.30 36.48
C ALA A 546 14.48 -17.95 35.79
N GLU A 547 14.96 -16.82 36.32
CA GLU A 547 14.79 -15.48 35.72
C GLU A 547 15.00 -15.51 34.20
N ARG A 548 13.90 -15.56 33.42
CA ARG A 548 13.96 -15.52 31.95
C ARG A 548 14.20 -14.08 31.58
N ASN A 549 15.47 -13.74 31.38
CA ASN A 549 15.83 -12.39 30.98
C ASN A 549 15.29 -12.11 29.59
N ILE A 550 14.36 -11.16 29.49
CA ILE A 550 14.18 -10.43 28.23
C ILE A 550 15.52 -9.72 28.03
N LEU A 551 16.29 -10.15 27.02
CA LEU A 551 17.43 -9.37 26.56
C LEU A 551 16.87 -8.14 25.83
N ALA A 552 16.38 -7.19 26.62
CA ALA A 552 16.10 -5.84 26.17
C ALA A 552 17.43 -5.19 25.81
N SER A 553 17.41 -4.32 24.80
CA SER A 553 18.56 -3.55 24.34
C SER A 553 19.42 -3.07 25.52
N VAL A 554 20.64 -3.59 25.65
CA VAL A 554 21.64 -3.05 26.56
C VAL A 554 22.09 -1.72 25.98
N GLU A 555 21.26 -0.69 26.11
CA GLU A 555 21.60 0.70 25.82
C GLU A 555 21.91 1.48 27.10
N THR A 556 21.92 0.83 28.27
CA THR A 556 22.12 1.52 29.57
C THR A 556 23.18 0.94 30.49
N ASP A 557 23.68 -0.28 30.29
CA ASP A 557 24.86 -0.72 31.04
C ASP A 557 26.12 -0.32 30.27
N SER A 558 26.79 0.73 30.75
CA SER A 558 28.15 1.04 30.34
C SER A 558 29.01 -0.22 30.52
N LEU A 559 29.38 -0.87 29.41
CA LEU A 559 30.33 -1.97 29.41
C LEU A 559 31.60 -1.53 30.18
N LYS A 560 31.81 -2.11 31.35
CA LYS A 560 33.02 -1.89 32.14
C LYS A 560 34.09 -2.80 31.59
N PHE A 561 35.00 -2.23 30.83
CA PHE A 561 36.21 -2.92 30.38
C PHE A 561 37.23 -2.90 31.53
N GLU A 562 37.66 -4.08 31.97
CA GLU A 562 38.87 -4.21 32.77
C GLU A 562 40.07 -4.15 31.83
N TYR A 563 41.00 -3.24 32.12
CA TYR A 563 42.26 -3.12 31.39
C TYR A 563 43.38 -3.59 32.30
N GLU A 564 44.33 -4.36 31.76
CA GLU A 564 45.60 -4.58 32.45
C GLU A 564 46.36 -3.25 32.54
N VAL A 565 46.85 -2.94 33.74
CA VAL A 565 47.60 -1.71 34.01
C VAL A 565 48.99 -2.05 34.54
N ASP A 566 49.97 -1.23 34.19
CA ASP A 566 51.33 -1.38 34.67
C ASP A 566 51.51 -0.89 36.11
N SER A 567 52.74 -0.96 36.63
CA SER A 567 53.10 -0.48 37.96
C SER A 567 52.86 1.02 38.20
N ASN A 568 52.62 1.79 37.14
CA ASN A 568 52.29 3.22 37.19
C ASN A 568 50.78 3.49 36.96
N ARG A 569 49.95 2.43 36.90
CA ARG A 569 48.51 2.47 36.58
C ARG A 569 48.18 2.90 35.15
N GLU A 570 49.11 2.79 34.22
CA GLU A 570 48.84 3.05 32.79
C GLU A 570 48.42 1.78 32.06
N ARG A 571 47.53 1.89 31.07
CA ARG A 571 47.00 0.73 30.33
C ARG A 571 48.10 0.04 29.53
N ILE A 572 48.25 -1.26 29.71
CA ILE A 572 49.20 -2.09 28.97
C ILE A 572 48.61 -2.43 27.60
N VAL A 573 49.40 -2.25 26.54
CA VAL A 573 49.02 -2.66 25.18
C VAL A 573 49.45 -4.11 24.97
N LEU A 574 48.49 -5.03 24.95
CA LEU A 574 48.73 -6.50 24.84
C LEU A 574 49.02 -6.98 23.41
N GLY A 575 48.91 -6.11 22.41
CA GLY A 575 49.25 -6.39 21.01
C GLY A 575 48.79 -5.27 20.08
N ARG A 576 49.47 -5.11 18.94
CA ARG A 576 49.04 -4.20 17.86
C ARG A 576 48.77 -5.05 16.62
N GLY A 577 47.52 -5.03 16.14
CA GLY A 577 47.14 -5.65 14.88
C GLY A 577 47.42 -4.71 13.69
N THR A 578 47.47 -5.27 12.49
CA THR A 578 47.75 -4.54 11.24
C THR A 578 46.71 -3.46 10.88
N TYR A 579 45.58 -3.42 11.58
CA TYR A 579 44.47 -2.50 11.32
C TYR A 579 44.07 -1.65 12.54
N GLY A 580 44.97 -1.41 13.50
CA GLY A 580 44.72 -0.37 14.50
C GLY A 580 45.74 -0.23 15.63
N ILE A 581 45.96 1.04 16.02
CA ILE A 581 45.47 1.53 17.32
C ILE A 581 44.12 2.19 17.05
#